data_AF-A0AA40BXW4-F1
#
_entry.id   AF-A0AA40BXW4-F1
#
_cell.length_a   1.000
_cell.length_b   1.000
_cell.length_c   1.000
_cell.angle_alpha   90.00
_cell.angle_beta   90.00
_cell.angle_gamma   90.00
#
_symmetry.space_group_name_H-M   'P 1'
#
loop_
_entity.id
_entity.type
_entity.pdbx_description
1 polymer ?
#
loop_
_entity_poly.entity_id
_entity_poly.type
_entity_poly.pdbx_seq_one_letter_code
_entity_poly.pdbx_strand_id
1 'polypeptide(L)'
;PLRLIDVGDEHTGPCLRIVDGGEGTGPYLALSYCWGDKDKPPLRALSTNIAEYRQALCFDLPQTSRDAVRIPRSMRVRHLWIDSLCVLQDSP
;
A
#
# COMPACT_ATOMS: atom_id res chain seq x y z
N PRO A 1 0.56 7.40 -10.78
CA PRO A 1 1.24 7.40 -9.45
C PRO A 1 2.59 6.70 -9.61
N LEU A 2 3.66 7.15 -8.92
CA LEU A 2 5.00 6.55 -9.07
C LEU A 2 5.12 5.15 -8.44
N ARG A 3 4.27 4.84 -7.46
CA ARG A 3 4.22 3.56 -6.76
C ARG A 3 2.78 3.16 -6.49
N LEU A 4 2.50 1.87 -6.50
CA LEU A 4 1.21 1.25 -6.18
C LEU A 4 1.46 0.03 -5.28
N ILE A 5 0.42 -0.44 -4.64
CA ILE A 5 0.40 -1.64 -3.82
C ILE A 5 -0.36 -2.70 -4.61
N ASP A 6 0.32 -3.78 -4.98
CA ASP A 6 -0.29 -5.00 -5.47
C ASP A 6 -0.92 -5.72 -4.28
N VAL A 7 -2.25 -5.70 -4.24
CA VAL A 7 -3.04 -6.38 -3.20
C VAL A 7 -3.31 -7.84 -3.55
N GLY A 8 -2.91 -8.30 -4.73
CA GLY A 8 -3.20 -9.63 -5.25
C GLY A 8 -4.69 -9.86 -5.47
N ASP A 9 -5.07 -11.12 -5.41
CA ASP A 9 -6.45 -11.61 -5.51
C ASP A 9 -6.90 -12.26 -4.19
N GLU A 10 -8.09 -12.86 -4.19
CA GLU A 10 -8.67 -13.54 -3.03
C GLU A 10 -7.86 -14.76 -2.56
N HIS A 11 -7.02 -15.34 -3.43
CA HIS A 11 -6.14 -16.47 -3.11
C HIS A 11 -4.74 -16.03 -2.69
N THR A 12 -4.42 -14.76 -2.87
CA THR A 12 -3.16 -14.17 -2.45
C THR A 12 -3.21 -13.96 -0.94
N GLY A 13 -2.19 -14.47 -0.24
CA GLY A 13 -2.05 -14.35 1.22
C GLY A 13 -2.08 -12.90 1.72
N PRO A 14 -1.91 -12.67 3.03
CA PRO A 14 -2.00 -11.34 3.63
C PRO A 14 -0.85 -10.39 3.23
N CYS A 15 0.12 -10.90 2.46
CA CYS A 15 1.28 -10.14 2.00
C CYS A 15 0.94 -9.25 0.81
N LEU A 16 1.23 -7.96 0.95
CA LEU A 16 1.13 -6.97 -0.12
C LEU A 16 2.51 -6.75 -0.76
N ARG A 17 2.57 -6.15 -1.95
CA ARG A 17 3.86 -5.72 -2.53
C ARG A 17 3.76 -4.31 -3.09
N ILE A 18 4.77 -3.48 -2.83
CA ILE A 18 4.88 -2.20 -3.50
C ILE A 18 5.50 -2.41 -4.89
N VAL A 19 4.83 -1.92 -5.91
CA VAL A 19 5.27 -1.95 -7.31
C VAL A 19 5.41 -0.53 -7.84
N ASP A 20 6.37 -0.29 -8.73
CA ASP A 20 6.51 1.00 -9.38
C ASP A 20 5.41 1.19 -10.43
N GLY A 21 4.80 2.37 -10.44
CA GLY A 21 3.78 2.73 -11.40
C GLY A 21 4.41 3.24 -12.70
N GLY A 22 4.45 2.37 -13.72
CA GLY A 22 4.88 2.67 -15.08
C GLY A 22 3.75 2.64 -16.11
N GLU A 23 4.07 2.86 -17.39
CA GLU A 23 3.12 2.68 -18.51
C GLU A 23 2.56 1.25 -18.48
N GLY A 24 1.28 1.11 -18.14
CA GLY A 24 0.62 -0.18 -17.95
C GLY A 24 -0.10 -0.36 -16.60
N THR A 25 -0.15 0.66 -15.73
CA THR A 25 -0.98 0.59 -14.52
C THR A 25 -2.45 0.50 -14.92
N GLY A 26 -3.03 -0.70 -14.79
CA GLY A 26 -4.48 -0.92 -14.88
C GLY A 26 -5.25 -0.15 -13.80
N PRO A 27 -6.56 -0.39 -13.65
CA PRO A 27 -7.36 0.29 -12.65
C PRO A 27 -6.74 0.13 -11.25
N TYR A 28 -6.79 1.20 -10.46
CA TYR A 28 -6.35 1.24 -9.08
C TYR A 28 -7.33 2.03 -8.23
N LEU A 29 -7.43 1.68 -6.94
CA LEU A 29 -8.13 2.51 -5.96
C LEU A 29 -7.11 3.40 -5.24
N ALA A 30 -7.52 4.60 -4.88
CA ALA A 30 -6.71 5.51 -4.06
C ALA A 30 -7.37 5.69 -2.69
N LEU A 31 -6.58 5.54 -1.64
CA LEU A 31 -6.94 5.87 -0.27
C LEU A 31 -5.96 6.94 0.24
N SER A 32 -6.47 8.14 0.47
CA SER A 32 -5.77 9.17 1.22
C SER A 32 -6.54 9.48 2.48
N TYR A 33 -5.88 9.45 3.62
CA TYR A 33 -6.51 9.63 4.93
C TYR A 33 -5.56 10.36 5.87
N CYS A 34 -6.11 11.13 6.81
CA CYS A 34 -5.31 11.75 7.85
C CYS A 34 -4.73 10.67 8.76
N TRP A 35 -3.42 10.69 8.98
CA TRP A 35 -2.64 9.64 9.65
C TRP A 35 -2.88 9.47 11.17
N GLY A 36 -4.00 9.98 11.69
CA GLY A 36 -4.36 9.84 13.10
C GLY A 36 -3.31 10.41 14.06
N ASP A 37 -3.22 9.81 15.24
CA ASP A 37 -2.32 10.24 16.32
C ASP A 37 -0.84 10.06 15.97
N LYS A 38 -0.04 11.07 16.30
CA LYS A 38 1.41 11.10 16.01
C LYS A 38 2.18 9.98 16.73
N ASP A 39 1.64 9.49 17.84
CA ASP A 39 2.24 8.45 18.69
C ASP A 39 2.01 7.03 18.15
N LYS A 40 1.05 6.84 17.24
CA LYS A 40 0.79 5.58 16.53
C LYS A 40 0.68 5.82 15.03
N PRO A 41 1.78 6.28 14.41
CA PRO A 41 1.75 6.60 13.01
C PRO A 41 1.44 5.34 12.20
N PRO A 42 0.69 5.46 11.10
CA PRO A 42 0.41 4.34 10.23
C PRO A 42 1.71 3.78 9.65
N LEU A 43 1.59 2.62 9.01
CA LEU A 43 2.68 2.06 8.23
C LEU A 43 3.13 3.07 7.16
N ARG A 44 4.42 3.39 7.13
CA ARG A 44 4.99 4.46 6.28
C ARG A 44 6.14 3.95 5.43
N ALA A 45 6.15 4.34 4.16
CA ALA A 45 7.27 4.13 3.28
C ALA A 45 8.40 5.11 3.61
N LEU A 46 9.54 4.55 4.00
CA LEU A 46 10.78 5.25 4.29
C LEU A 46 11.88 4.72 3.37
N SER A 47 12.91 5.52 3.11
CA SER A 47 14.07 5.10 2.30
C SER A 47 14.69 3.79 2.81
N THR A 48 14.60 3.53 4.12
CA THR A 48 15.17 2.36 4.80
C THR A 48 14.32 1.10 4.67
N ASN A 49 13.00 1.20 4.54
CA ASN A 49 12.08 0.05 4.56
C ASN A 49 11.40 -0.22 3.21
N ILE A 50 11.48 0.71 2.26
CA ILE A 50 10.79 0.61 0.98
C ILE A 50 11.26 -0.61 0.17
N ALA A 51 12.54 -0.99 0.29
CA ALA A 51 13.09 -2.16 -0.37
C ALA A 51 12.45 -3.46 0.16
N GLU A 52 12.21 -3.56 1.47
CA GLU A 52 11.51 -4.69 2.07
C GLU A 52 10.04 -4.75 1.64
N TYR A 53 9.36 -3.60 1.61
CA TYR A 53 7.95 -3.51 1.20
C TYR A 53 7.73 -3.85 -0.28
N ARG A 54 8.74 -3.68 -1.13
CA ARG A 54 8.73 -4.15 -2.53
C ARG A 54 8.82 -5.67 -2.64
N GLN A 55 9.50 -6.34 -1.71
CA GLN A 55 9.59 -7.80 -1.69
C GLN A 55 8.30 -8.42 -1.13
N ALA A 56 7.93 -8.04 0.09
CA ALA A 56 6.69 -8.46 0.72
C ALA A 56 6.40 -7.61 1.95
N LEU A 57 5.16 -7.14 2.03
CA LEU A 57 4.60 -6.45 3.18
C LEU A 57 3.57 -7.36 3.84
N CYS A 58 4.04 -8.28 4.69
CA CYS A 58 3.25 -9.31 5.36
C CYS A 58 2.92 -8.99 6.83
N PHE A 59 3.49 -7.93 7.39
CA PHE A 59 3.45 -7.67 8.84
C PHE A 59 2.18 -6.95 9.27
N ASP A 60 1.80 -7.14 10.54
CA ASP A 60 0.63 -6.59 11.25
C ASP A 60 0.14 -5.23 10.71
N LEU A 61 -0.65 -5.32 9.63
CA LEU A 61 -1.16 -4.12 8.98
C LEU A 61 -2.17 -3.47 9.91
N PRO A 62 -2.12 -2.14 10.09
CA PRO A 62 -3.16 -1.41 10.77
C PRO A 62 -4.52 -1.80 10.21
N GLN A 63 -5.55 -1.80 11.07
CA GLN A 63 -6.90 -2.17 10.65
C GLN A 63 -7.34 -1.38 9.40
N THR A 64 -7.04 -0.08 9.35
CA THR A 64 -7.28 0.78 8.19
C THR A 64 -6.66 0.23 6.90
N SER A 65 -5.39 -0.21 6.94
CA SER A 65 -4.72 -0.78 5.77
C SER A 65 -5.30 -2.13 5.38
N ARG A 66 -5.72 -2.96 6.34
CA ARG A 66 -6.40 -4.23 6.05
C ARG A 66 -7.75 -4.02 5.37
N ASP A 67 -8.53 -3.08 5.86
CA ASP A 67 -9.82 -2.74 5.27
C ASP A 67 -9.63 -2.09 3.88
N ALA A 68 -8.61 -1.26 3.72
CA ALA A 68 -8.22 -0.68 2.43
C ALA A 68 -7.83 -1.73 1.38
N VAL A 69 -7.30 -2.89 1.79
CA VAL A 69 -6.93 -4.00 0.90
C VAL A 69 -8.16 -4.84 0.49
N ARG A 70 -9.12 -5.02 1.40
CA ARG A 70 -10.33 -5.82 1.13
C ARG A 70 -11.21 -5.21 0.05
N ILE A 71 -11.32 -3.89 0.02
CA ILE A 71 -12.18 -3.17 -0.93
C ILE A 71 -11.74 -3.40 -2.39
N PRO A 72 -10.48 -3.13 -2.80
CA PRO A 72 -10.00 -3.40 -4.16
C PRO A 72 -10.15 -4.88 -4.57
N ARG A 73 -9.85 -5.82 -3.65
CA ARG A 73 -10.02 -7.26 -3.91
C ARG A 73 -11.48 -7.60 -4.28
N SER A 74 -12.44 -7.06 -3.52
CA SER A 74 -13.88 -7.27 -3.81
C SER A 74 -14.33 -6.67 -5.15
N MET A 75 -13.66 -5.61 -5.61
CA MET A 75 -13.94 -4.94 -6.88
C MET A 75 -13.14 -5.51 -8.05
N ARG A 76 -12.37 -6.60 -7.84
CA ARG A 76 -11.42 -7.16 -8.82
C ARG A 76 -10.38 -6.15 -9.30
N VAL A 77 -10.03 -5.19 -8.45
CA VAL A 77 -8.97 -4.23 -8.68
C VAL A 77 -7.74 -4.64 -7.89
N ARG A 78 -6.65 -4.92 -8.60
CA ARG A 78 -5.42 -5.47 -8.03
C ARG A 78 -4.48 -4.41 -7.44
N HIS A 79 -4.67 -3.15 -7.81
CA HIS A 79 -3.79 -2.07 -7.40
C HIS A 79 -4.47 -1.13 -6.41
N LEU A 80 -3.75 -0.80 -5.35
CA LEU A 80 -4.16 0.16 -4.34
C LEU A 80 -3.07 1.21 -4.18
N TRP A 81 -3.46 2.47 -4.06
CA TRP A 81 -2.58 3.57 -3.74
C TRP A 81 -2.91 4.08 -2.34
N ILE A 82 -1.91 4.15 -1.45
CA ILE A 82 -2.05 4.72 -0.11
C ILE A 82 -0.99 5.80 0.07
N ASP A 83 -1.37 7.00 0.48
CA ASP A 83 -0.42 8.11 0.65
C ASP A 83 0.79 7.75 1.53
N SER A 84 0.56 7.12 2.69
CA SER A 84 1.60 6.77 3.65
C SER A 84 2.60 5.74 3.11
N LEU A 85 2.20 4.88 2.17
CA LEU A 85 3.01 3.79 1.63
C LEU A 85 3.52 4.02 0.20
N CYS A 86 2.83 4.82 -0.60
CA CYS A 86 3.19 5.09 -1.98
C CYS A 86 3.99 6.39 -2.14
N VAL A 87 4.06 7.22 -1.10
CA VAL A 87 4.93 8.41 -1.03
C VAL A 87 6.03 8.14 0.01
N LEU A 88 7.26 8.58 -0.29
CA LEU A 88 8.38 8.40 0.62
C LEU A 88 8.31 9.52 1.64
N GLN A 89 8.21 9.18 2.93
CA GLN A 89 7.88 10.16 3.97
C GLN A 89 9.10 10.88 4.56
N ASP A 90 10.30 10.43 4.20
CA ASP A 90 11.59 10.98 4.63
C ASP A 90 12.39 11.62 3.48
N SER A 91 11.80 11.73 2.28
CA SER A 91 12.39 12.50 1.19
C SER A 91 11.84 13.93 1.13
N PRO A 92 12.71 14.93 0.90
CA PRO A 92 12.30 16.32 0.69
C PRO A 92 11.55 16.53 -0.64
#